data_AF-A0A074YFZ2-F1
#
_entry.id   AF-A0A074YFZ2-F1
#
_cell.length_a   1.000
_cell.length_b   1.000
_cell.length_c   1.000
_cell.angle_alpha   90.00
_cell.angle_beta   90.00
_cell.angle_gamma   90.00
#
_symmetry.space_group_name_H-M   'P 1'
#
loop_
_entity.id
_entity.type
_entity.pdbx_description
1 polymer ?
#
loop_
_entity_poly.entity_id
_entity_poly.type
_entity_poly.pdbx_seq_one_letter_code
_entity_poly.pdbx_strand_id
1 'polypeptide(L)' 'MQLSEETKERISRVIDISRVAVHYGYLPLIIYLGYTRSVPRPSLIKLFSPLAI' A
#
# COMPACT_ATOMS: atom_id res chain seq x y z
N MET A 1 4.99 4.31 -37.08
CA MET A 1 4.73 3.45 -35.89
C MET A 1 5.54 3.90 -34.66
N GLN A 2 5.69 5.21 -34.41
CA GLN A 2 6.47 5.73 -33.26
C GLN A 2 5.71 5.69 -31.92
N LEU A 3 4.38 5.64 -31.95
CA LEU A 3 3.54 5.61 -30.74
C LEU A 3 3.73 4.34 -29.90
N SER A 4 4.15 3.22 -30.50
CA SER A 4 4.32 1.95 -29.79
C SER A 4 5.44 2.01 -28.75
N GLU A 5 6.58 2.59 -29.10
CA GLU A 5 7.75 2.58 -28.21
C GLU A 5 7.61 3.59 -27.07
N GLU A 6 7.09 4.80 -27.35
CA GLU A 6 6.76 5.77 -26.31
C GLU A 6 5.69 5.24 -25.34
N THR A 7 4.65 4.58 -25.85
CA THR A 7 3.59 4.00 -25.01
C THR A 7 4.12 2.86 -24.15
N LYS A 8 4.95 1.98 -24.70
CA LYS A 8 5.60 0.90 -23.94
C LYS A 8 6.48 1.44 -22.82
N GLU A 9 7.28 2.46 -23.11
CA GLU A 9 8.14 3.07 -22.10
C GLU A 9 7.32 3.71 -20.98
N ARG A 10 6.21 4.37 -21.33
CA ARG A 10 5.28 4.95 -20.33
C ARG A 10 4.65 3.87 -19.45
N ILE A 11 4.19 2.77 -20.04
CA ILE A 11 3.62 1.64 -19.31
C ILE A 11 4.66 1.04 -18.37
N SER A 12 5.90 0.82 -18.84
CA SER A 12 6.98 0.30 -18.01
C SER A 12 7.22 1.21 -16.80
N ARG A 13 7.35 2.52 -17.02
CA ARG A 13 7.54 3.50 -15.93
C ARG A 13 6.40 3.47 -14.91
N VAL A 14 5.15 3.38 -15.37
CA VAL A 14 3.98 3.28 -14.48
C VAL A 14 4.01 1.98 -13.67
N ILE A 15 4.38 0.86 -14.30
CA ILE A 15 4.50 -0.44 -13.62
C ILE A 15 5.58 -0.38 -12.54
N ASP A 16 6.75 0.20 -12.85
CA ASP A 16 7.85 0.32 -11.88
C ASP A 16 7.46 1.14 -10.67
N ILE A 17 6.78 2.28 -10.88
CA ILE A 17 6.24 3.12 -9.80
C ILE A 17 5.17 2.36 -9.02
N SER A 18 4.26 1.68 -9.71
CA SER A 18 3.17 0.92 -9.08
C SER A 18 3.69 -0.20 -8.18
N ARG A 19 4.80 -0.86 -8.56
CA ARG A 19 5.45 -1.90 -7.76
C ARG A 19 5.91 -1.35 -6.42
N VAL A 20 6.58 -0.19 -6.43
CA VAL A 20 7.06 0.49 -5.22
C VAL A 20 5.87 0.96 -4.37
N ALA A 21 4.87 1.58 -5.02
CA ALA A 21 3.68 2.09 -4.34
C ALA A 21 2.89 0.98 -3.65
N VAL A 22 2.66 -0.15 -4.31
CA VAL A 22 1.97 -1.30 -3.70
C VAL A 22 2.82 -1.93 -2.59
N HIS A 23 4.12 -2.11 -2.82
CA HIS A 23 4.99 -2.74 -1.83
C HIS A 23 5.01 -1.97 -0.50
N TYR A 24 5.21 -0.65 -0.56
CA TYR A 24 5.25 0.18 0.65
C TYR A 24 3.87 0.63 1.13
N GLY A 25 2.88 0.76 0.22
CA GLY A 25 1.54 1.22 0.54
C GLY A 25 0.62 0.13 1.07
N TYR A 26 0.89 -1.14 0.79
CA TYR A 26 0.06 -2.26 1.24
C TYR A 26 -0.06 -2.31 2.76
N LEU A 27 1.06 -2.23 3.48
CA LEU A 27 1.07 -2.36 4.94
C LEU A 27 0.29 -1.20 5.64
N PRO A 28 0.55 0.08 5.33
CA PRO A 28 -0.26 1.18 5.85
C PRO A 28 -1.76 1.05 5.52
N LEU A 29 -2.09 0.60 4.30
CA LEU A 29 -3.47 0.46 3.86
C LEU A 29 -4.24 -0.57 4.70
N ILE A 30 -3.66 -1.76 4.93
CA ILE A 30 -4.33 -2.79 5.72
C ILE A 30 -4.48 -2.38 7.19
N ILE A 31 -3.48 -1.69 7.75
CA ILE A 31 -3.53 -1.19 9.14
C ILE A 31 -4.63 -0.13 9.28
N TYR A 32 -4.73 0.79 8.32
CA TYR A 32 -5.78 1.81 8.31
C TYR A 32 -7.18 1.20 8.21
N LEU A 33 -7.36 0.22 7.33
CA LEU A 33 -8.63 -0.50 7.20
C LEU A 33 -9.01 -1.23 8.49
N GLY A 34 -8.06 -1.94 9.11
CA GLY A 34 -8.28 -2.59 10.41
C GLY A 34 -8.67 -1.59 11.50
N TYR A 35 -7.87 -0.53 11.65
CA TYR A 35 -8.10 0.52 12.65
C TYR A 35 -9.48 1.19 12.51
N THR A 36 -9.91 1.49 11.29
CA THR A 36 -11.18 2.21 11.05
C THR A 36 -12.42 1.34 11.20
N ARG A 37 -12.32 0.02 10.99
CA ARG A 37 -13.44 -0.92 11.05
C ARG A 37 -13.57 -1.65 12.38
N SER A 38 -12.55 -1.61 13.24
CA SER A 38 -12.62 -2.18 14.60
C SER A 38 -13.46 -1.32 15.54
N VAL A 39 -14.34 -1.97 16.29
CA VAL A 39 -15.08 -1.37 17.41
C VAL A 39 -14.82 -2.21 18.66
N PRO A 40 -14.24 -1.65 19.73
CA PRO A 40 -13.68 -0.28 19.84
C PRO A 40 -12.43 -0.09 18.99
N ARG A 41 -12.12 1.17 18.62
CA ARG A 41 -10.90 1.47 17.84
C ARG A 41 -9.64 1.20 18.69
N PRO A 42 -8.72 0.33 18.25
CA PRO A 42 -7.52 -0.02 19.03
C PRO A 42 -6.54 1.16 19.08
N SER A 43 -5.75 1.30 20.15
CA SER A 43 -4.63 2.25 20.14
C SER A 43 -3.50 1.73 19.24
N LEU A 44 -2.70 2.63 18.65
CA LEU A 44 -1.60 2.24 17.75
C LEU A 44 -0.59 1.30 18.45
N ILE A 45 -0.35 1.50 19.75
CA ILE A 45 0.52 0.64 20.56
C ILE A 45 -0.01 -0.79 20.61
N LYS A 46 -1.34 -1.00 20.67
CA LYS A 46 -1.95 -2.33 20.66
C LYS A 46 -1.87 -3.02 19.29
N LEU A 47 -1.72 -2.28 18.20
CA LEU A 47 -1.59 -2.86 16.85
C LEU A 47 -0.20 -3.45 16.59
N PHE A 48 0.85 -2.91 17.23
CA PHE A 48 2.23 -3.33 17.01
C PHE A 48 2.84 -4.10 18.19
N SER A 49 2.17 -4.13 19.35
CA SER A 49 2.64 -4.83 20.53
C SER A 49 2.10 -6.27 20.58
N PRO A 50 2.95 -7.30 20.53
CA PRO A 50 2.53 -8.69 20.77
C PRO A 50 2.14 -8.96 22.23
N LEU A 51 2.38 -8.00 23.14
CA LEU A 51 2.08 -8.10 24.57
C LEU A 51 0.81 -7.34 24.98
N ALA A 52 0.08 -6.79 24.00
CA ALA A 52 -1.22 -6.14 24.25
C ALA A 52 -2.32 -7.20 24.44
N ILE A 53 -2.22 -7.95 25.55
CA ILE A 53 -3.33 -8.73 26.13
C ILE A 53 -4.14 -7.79 27.02
#